data_AF-A0A1Q7WFS8-F1
#
_entry.id   AF-A0A1Q7WFS8-F1
#
_cell.length_a   1.000
_cell.length_b   1.000
_cell.length_c   1.000
_cell.angle_alpha   90.00
_cell.angle_beta   90.00
_cell.angle_gamma   90.00
#
_symmetry.space_group_name_H-M   'P 1'
#
loop_
_entity.id
_entity.type
_entity.pdbx_description
1 polymer ?
#
loop_
_entity_poly.entity_id
_entity_poly.type
_entity_poly.pdbx_seq_one_letter_code
_entity_poly.pdbx_strand_id
1 'polypeptide(L)'
;MSKRRFWIPALVVTLVAVGLIAQASAGNGPGSTVLKFKTMVGTVAPYTGAANAIRGVAGAGAPWSIDTANGKLEENGDLRIKVTGLIITGTGANPVPEFRAVVSCQSIANGAAVIVNRVTAPFAATTSGDASFKGNVDLPKPCIAPIVFVTAGTGDPPGVWFSVTGA
;
A
#
# COMPACT_ATOMS: atom_id res chain seq x y z
N MET A 1 -1.24 77.37 5.86
CA MET A 1 -1.98 76.88 4.67
C MET A 1 -1.23 75.71 4.06
N SER A 2 -1.91 74.55 4.04
CA SER A 2 -1.67 73.22 3.44
C SER A 2 -0.34 72.89 2.71
N LYS A 3 0.40 71.90 3.24
CA LYS A 3 1.39 71.09 2.51
C LYS A 3 0.66 70.00 1.72
N ARG A 4 0.63 70.10 0.39
CA ARG A 4 0.10 69.04 -0.49
C ARG A 4 1.15 67.96 -0.73
N ARG A 5 0.98 66.84 -0.04
CA ARG A 5 1.67 65.56 -0.25
C ARG A 5 1.08 64.91 -1.50
N PHE A 6 1.85 64.79 -2.58
CA PHE A 6 1.49 64.00 -3.75
C PHE A 6 1.73 62.52 -3.43
N TRP A 7 0.65 61.74 -3.37
CA TRP A 7 0.66 60.28 -3.24
C TRP A 7 1.02 59.64 -4.58
N ILE A 8 2.06 58.81 -4.58
CA ILE A 8 2.32 57.84 -5.65
C ILE A 8 1.50 56.59 -5.32
N PRO A 9 0.55 56.13 -6.15
CA PRO A 9 -0.07 54.85 -5.93
C PRO A 9 0.93 53.76 -6.34
N ALA A 10 1.39 52.98 -5.36
CA ALA A 10 2.15 51.76 -5.61
C ALA A 10 1.20 50.71 -6.21
N LEU A 11 1.34 50.45 -7.52
CA LEU A 11 0.60 49.40 -8.21
C LEU A 11 1.24 48.05 -7.85
N VAL A 12 0.71 47.39 -6.83
CA VAL A 12 1.12 46.04 -6.43
C VAL A 12 0.50 45.06 -7.41
N VAL A 13 1.30 44.56 -8.36
CA VAL A 13 0.92 43.45 -9.24
C VAL A 13 1.22 42.15 -8.51
N THR A 14 0.20 41.55 -7.88
CA THR A 14 0.28 40.19 -7.32
C THR A 14 0.03 39.18 -8.44
N LEU A 15 1.11 38.70 -9.08
CA LEU A 15 1.07 37.53 -9.96
C LEU A 15 0.87 36.28 -9.09
N VAL A 16 -0.39 35.85 -8.91
CA VAL A 16 -0.68 34.51 -8.37
C VAL A 16 -0.41 33.51 -9.48
N ALA A 17 0.82 33.00 -9.54
CA ALA A 17 1.15 31.87 -10.38
C ALA A 17 0.49 30.61 -9.79
N VAL A 18 -0.72 30.29 -10.25
CA VAL A 18 -1.35 28.99 -9.99
C VAL A 18 -0.55 27.96 -10.77
N GLY A 19 0.44 27.35 -10.11
CA GLY A 19 1.21 26.26 -10.67
C GLY A 19 0.30 25.07 -10.92
N LEU A 20 -0.13 24.90 -12.17
CA LEU A 20 -0.73 23.66 -12.66
C LEU A 20 0.36 22.59 -12.61
N ILE A 21 0.38 21.81 -11.52
CA ILE A 21 1.21 20.60 -11.44
C ILE A 21 0.56 19.60 -12.40
N ALA A 22 0.94 19.66 -13.67
CA ALA A 22 0.64 18.61 -14.63
C ALA A 22 1.36 17.34 -14.14
N GLN A 23 0.62 16.49 -13.44
CA GLN A 23 1.11 15.16 -13.06
C GLN A 23 1.29 14.38 -14.35
N ALA A 24 2.53 14.13 -14.74
CA ALA A 24 2.84 13.23 -15.84
C ALA A 24 2.42 11.81 -15.43
N SER A 25 1.24 11.37 -15.86
CA SER A 25 0.86 9.97 -15.84
C SER A 25 1.68 9.26 -16.91
N ALA A 26 2.77 8.61 -16.51
CA ALA A 26 3.41 7.61 -17.35
C ALA A 26 2.51 6.37 -17.39
N GLY A 27 1.44 6.42 -18.18
CA GLY A 27 0.58 5.27 -18.46
C GLY A 27 1.13 4.51 -19.65
N ASN A 28 1.88 3.44 -19.40
CA ASN A 28 2.10 2.42 -20.43
C ASN A 28 0.78 1.67 -20.63
N GLY A 29 0.54 1.10 -21.83
CA GLY A 29 -0.76 0.56 -22.25
C GLY A 29 -1.48 -0.41 -21.28
N PRO A 30 -2.73 -0.80 -21.59
CA PRO A 30 -3.56 -1.62 -20.71
C PRO A 30 -2.82 -2.87 -20.20
N GLY A 31 -2.79 -3.08 -18.88
CA GLY A 31 -2.13 -4.25 -18.26
C GLY A 31 -0.64 -4.09 -17.96
N SER A 32 -0.14 -2.85 -17.94
CA SER A 32 1.24 -2.56 -17.53
C SER A 32 1.53 -3.08 -16.12
N THR A 33 2.69 -3.70 -15.95
CA THR A 33 3.10 -4.26 -14.66
C THR A 33 3.54 -3.14 -13.74
N VAL A 34 2.86 -3.01 -12.60
CA VAL A 34 3.17 -2.01 -11.58
C VAL A 34 4.14 -2.58 -10.55
N LEU A 35 3.91 -3.83 -10.12
CA LEU A 35 4.80 -4.53 -9.20
C LEU A 35 4.89 -6.01 -9.60
N LYS A 36 6.09 -6.56 -9.60
CA LYS A 36 6.32 -8.00 -9.69
C LYS A 36 7.30 -8.40 -8.59
N PHE A 37 6.96 -9.42 -7.84
CA PHE A 37 7.77 -9.87 -6.71
C PHE A 37 7.93 -11.39 -6.71
N LYS A 38 9.06 -11.83 -6.16
CA LYS A 38 9.42 -13.24 -5.97
C LYS A 38 9.79 -13.57 -4.52
N THR A 39 9.68 -12.58 -3.64
CA THR A 39 10.03 -12.69 -2.23
C THR A 39 9.04 -11.86 -1.42
N MET A 40 8.78 -12.35 -0.21
CA MET A 40 8.10 -11.63 0.87
C MET A 40 8.83 -12.00 2.17
N VAL A 41 8.78 -11.11 3.15
CA VAL A 41 9.28 -11.37 4.51
C VAL A 41 8.09 -11.55 5.45
N GLY A 42 8.17 -12.55 6.33
CA GLY A 42 7.20 -12.72 7.40
C GLY A 42 7.38 -11.67 8.51
N THR A 43 6.36 -11.49 9.35
CA THR A 43 6.49 -10.62 10.53
C THR A 43 7.60 -11.14 11.44
N VAL A 44 8.61 -10.32 11.74
CA VAL A 44 9.68 -10.63 12.69
C VAL A 44 9.50 -9.82 13.98
N ALA A 45 10.16 -10.21 15.07
CA ALA A 45 9.91 -9.66 16.42
C ALA A 45 9.90 -8.11 16.50
N PRO A 46 10.81 -7.36 15.86
CA PRO A 46 10.73 -5.89 15.87
C PRO A 46 9.46 -5.33 15.23
N TYR A 47 8.84 -6.06 14.31
CA TYR A 47 7.65 -5.64 13.57
C TYR A 47 6.35 -6.21 14.15
N THR A 48 6.37 -7.00 15.22
CA THR A 48 5.14 -7.50 15.83
C THR A 48 4.32 -6.38 16.48
N GLY A 49 3.00 -6.38 16.29
CA GLY A 49 2.10 -5.36 16.79
C GLY A 49 2.21 -4.02 16.04
N ALA A 50 1.78 -2.93 16.69
CA ALA A 50 1.61 -1.64 16.03
C ALA A 50 2.85 -0.73 16.09
N ALA A 51 3.86 -1.05 16.91
CA ALA A 51 4.98 -0.15 17.19
C ALA A 51 5.77 0.26 15.93
N ASN A 52 5.97 -0.70 15.00
CA ASN A 52 6.69 -0.49 13.75
C ASN A 52 5.79 -0.80 12.55
N ALA A 53 4.55 -0.28 12.57
CA ALA A 53 3.59 -0.48 11.49
C ALA A 53 4.12 0.03 10.14
N ILE A 54 3.97 -0.77 9.08
CA ILE A 54 4.36 -0.39 7.72
C ILE A 54 3.13 0.21 7.05
N ARG A 55 3.21 1.48 6.63
CA ARG A 55 2.07 2.20 6.02
C ARG A 55 0.80 2.20 6.90
N GLY A 56 0.97 2.22 8.22
CA GLY A 56 -0.13 2.13 9.18
C GLY A 56 -0.73 0.73 9.34
N VAL A 57 -0.20 -0.29 8.66
CA VAL A 57 -0.59 -1.70 8.85
C VAL A 57 0.30 -2.32 9.93
N ALA A 58 -0.31 -2.68 11.05
CA ALA A 58 0.39 -3.32 12.17
C ALA A 58 0.84 -4.74 11.80
N GLY A 59 1.99 -5.18 12.30
CA GLY A 59 2.41 -6.57 12.14
C GLY A 59 1.65 -7.51 13.08
N ALA A 60 1.68 -8.79 12.76
CA ALA A 60 1.04 -9.82 13.58
C ALA A 60 1.53 -9.84 15.03
N GLY A 61 0.72 -10.38 15.93
CA GLY A 61 1.07 -10.52 17.36
C GLY A 61 2.14 -11.57 17.65
N ALA A 62 2.60 -12.32 16.65
CA ALA A 62 3.64 -13.34 16.77
C ALA A 62 4.52 -13.32 15.50
N PRO A 63 5.77 -13.84 15.57
CA PRO A 63 6.59 -14.02 14.39
C PRO A 63 6.00 -15.03 13.39
N TRP A 64 6.08 -14.67 12.11
CA TRP A 64 5.69 -15.52 10.98
C TRP A 64 6.90 -15.80 10.10
N SER A 65 6.95 -17.01 9.56
CA SER A 65 7.88 -17.42 8.50
C SER A 65 7.13 -17.70 7.22
N ILE A 66 7.83 -17.63 6.09
CA ILE A 66 7.30 -17.95 4.77
C ILE A 66 8.38 -18.68 3.98
N ASP A 67 8.02 -19.77 3.32
CA ASP A 67 8.97 -20.53 2.51
C ASP A 67 9.17 -19.87 1.15
N THR A 68 8.07 -19.60 0.44
CA THR A 68 8.11 -18.92 -0.87
C THR A 68 6.91 -18.02 -1.08
N ALA A 69 7.12 -16.96 -1.86
CA ALA A 69 6.06 -16.08 -2.31
C ALA A 69 6.35 -15.59 -3.73
N ASN A 70 5.32 -15.39 -4.54
CA ASN A 70 5.45 -14.65 -5.77
C ASN A 70 4.13 -14.01 -6.17
N GLY A 71 4.22 -12.97 -6.99
CA GLY A 71 3.03 -12.30 -7.46
C GLY A 71 3.30 -11.16 -8.42
N LYS A 72 2.20 -10.58 -8.87
CA LYS A 72 2.15 -9.50 -9.83
C LYS A 72 0.95 -8.61 -9.52
N LEU A 73 1.18 -7.30 -9.59
CA LEU A 73 0.15 -6.27 -9.61
C LEU A 73 0.25 -5.53 -10.95
N GLU A 74 -0.86 -5.44 -11.65
CA GLU A 74 -1.01 -4.62 -12.85
C GLU A 74 -1.69 -3.29 -12.53
N GLU A 75 -1.52 -2.30 -13.42
CA GLU A 75 -2.09 -0.95 -13.27
C GLU A 75 -3.63 -0.93 -13.23
N ASN A 76 -4.26 -1.92 -13.87
CA ASN A 76 -5.71 -2.12 -13.83
C ASN A 76 -6.20 -2.79 -12.53
N GLY A 77 -5.30 -3.10 -11.60
CA GLY A 77 -5.62 -3.77 -10.35
C GLY A 77 -5.67 -5.30 -10.41
N ASP A 78 -5.34 -5.97 -11.53
CA ASP A 78 -5.17 -7.44 -11.53
C ASP A 78 -4.01 -7.79 -10.59
N LEU A 79 -4.38 -8.42 -9.48
CA LEU A 79 -3.49 -8.87 -8.43
C LEU A 79 -3.48 -10.39 -8.40
N ARG A 80 -2.27 -10.94 -8.48
CA ARG A 80 -2.02 -12.37 -8.32
C ARG A 80 -0.98 -12.58 -7.24
N ILE A 81 -1.28 -13.49 -6.33
CA ILE A 81 -0.41 -13.84 -5.21
C ILE A 81 -0.43 -15.36 -5.06
N LYS A 82 0.75 -15.94 -4.87
CA LYS A 82 0.91 -17.29 -4.37
C LYS A 82 1.88 -17.25 -3.20
N VAL A 83 1.44 -17.81 -2.06
CA VAL A 83 2.27 -18.01 -0.87
C VAL A 83 2.27 -19.48 -0.50
N THR A 84 3.41 -19.94 0.00
CA THR A 84 3.62 -21.30 0.48
C THR A 84 4.37 -21.25 1.80
N GLY A 85 3.93 -22.07 2.76
CA GLY A 85 4.60 -22.16 4.06
C GLY A 85 4.44 -20.92 4.95
N LEU A 86 3.39 -20.10 4.77
CA LEU A 86 3.16 -18.92 5.62
C LEU A 86 2.56 -19.34 6.96
N ILE A 87 3.40 -19.47 7.99
CA ILE A 87 3.04 -20.07 9.29
C ILE A 87 3.58 -19.23 10.46
N ILE A 88 3.03 -19.44 11.65
CA ILE A 88 3.62 -18.91 12.88
C ILE A 88 4.85 -19.75 13.23
N THR A 89 6.00 -19.11 13.39
CA THR A 89 7.28 -19.81 13.63
C THR A 89 7.24 -20.66 14.91
N GLY A 90 6.59 -20.16 15.96
CA GLY A 90 6.53 -20.85 17.26
C GLY A 90 5.63 -22.10 17.28
N THR A 91 4.63 -22.20 16.40
CA THR A 91 3.71 -23.35 16.35
C THR A 91 3.94 -24.25 15.15
N GLY A 92 4.64 -23.76 14.11
CA GLY A 92 4.85 -24.49 12.86
C GLY A 92 3.57 -24.64 12.02
N ALA A 93 2.54 -23.84 12.27
CA ALA A 93 1.25 -23.94 11.59
C ALA A 93 0.61 -22.58 11.31
N ASN A 94 -0.24 -22.53 10.29
CA ASN A 94 -1.14 -21.42 10.01
C ASN A 94 -2.49 -21.65 10.71
N PRO A 95 -2.89 -20.80 11.67
CA PRO A 95 -4.20 -20.90 12.31
C PRO A 95 -5.31 -20.17 11.54
N VAL A 96 -5.00 -19.46 10.46
CA VAL A 96 -5.94 -18.59 9.76
C VAL A 96 -6.48 -19.30 8.52
N PRO A 97 -7.77 -19.66 8.47
CA PRO A 97 -8.34 -20.42 7.34
C PRO A 97 -8.50 -19.58 6.07
N GLU A 98 -8.56 -18.25 6.20
CA GLU A 98 -8.71 -17.32 5.09
C GLU A 98 -7.76 -16.15 5.22
N PHE A 99 -6.88 -16.01 4.24
CA PHE A 99 -6.08 -14.81 4.08
C PHE A 99 -6.81 -13.76 3.27
N ARG A 100 -6.33 -12.53 3.38
CA ARG A 100 -6.59 -11.43 2.46
C ARG A 100 -5.26 -10.83 2.06
N ALA A 101 -5.29 -10.03 1.01
CA ALA A 101 -4.16 -9.20 0.65
C ALA A 101 -4.52 -7.72 0.79
N VAL A 102 -3.50 -6.93 1.04
CA VAL A 102 -3.60 -5.47 1.06
C VAL A 102 -2.63 -4.93 0.04
N VAL A 103 -3.12 -4.10 -0.87
CA VAL A 103 -2.27 -3.22 -1.66
C VAL A 103 -2.27 -1.85 -0.98
N SER A 104 -1.12 -1.46 -0.45
CA SER A 104 -0.91 -0.13 0.11
C SER A 104 -0.18 0.74 -0.91
N CYS A 105 -0.78 1.86 -1.26
CA CYS A 105 -0.20 2.85 -2.16
C CYS A 105 -0.05 4.19 -1.43
N GLN A 106 0.94 4.97 -1.83
CA GLN A 106 0.83 6.42 -1.69
C GLN A 106 0.04 6.99 -2.86
N SER A 107 -0.79 7.99 -2.60
CA SER A 107 -1.54 8.69 -3.63
C SER A 107 -1.72 10.16 -3.25
N ILE A 108 -2.49 10.90 -4.04
CA ILE A 108 -2.76 12.31 -3.82
C ILE A 108 -4.27 12.50 -3.64
N ALA A 109 -4.66 13.07 -2.50
CA ALA A 109 -6.03 13.48 -2.23
C ALA A 109 -6.02 14.92 -1.73
N ASN A 110 -6.85 15.78 -2.33
CA ASN A 110 -6.95 17.20 -2.00
C ASN A 110 -5.60 17.94 -2.01
N GLY A 111 -4.72 17.60 -2.96
CA GLY A 111 -3.39 18.20 -3.10
C GLY A 111 -2.35 17.73 -2.07
N ALA A 112 -2.70 16.80 -1.17
CA ALA A 112 -1.80 16.25 -0.17
C ALA A 112 -1.48 14.76 -0.45
N ALA A 113 -0.28 14.34 -0.06
CA ALA A 113 0.09 12.93 -0.08
C ALA A 113 -0.71 12.16 0.98
N VAL A 114 -1.28 11.03 0.59
CA VAL A 114 -2.06 10.15 1.46
C VAL A 114 -1.64 8.70 1.30
N ILE A 115 -1.84 7.90 2.35
CA ILE A 115 -1.73 6.44 2.29
C ILE A 115 -3.12 5.89 2.02
N VAL A 116 -3.21 4.96 1.07
CA VAL A 116 -4.45 4.32 0.67
C VAL A 116 -4.24 2.81 0.71
N ASN A 117 -4.99 2.13 1.58
CA ASN A 117 -4.99 0.68 1.69
C ASN A 117 -6.21 0.11 0.97
N ARG A 118 -6.01 -0.96 0.19
CA ARG A 118 -7.08 -1.67 -0.50
C ARG A 118 -6.99 -3.15 -0.18
N VAL A 119 -8.08 -3.67 0.40
CA VAL A 119 -8.17 -5.06 0.86
C VAL A 119 -8.88 -5.89 -0.20
N THR A 120 -8.35 -7.08 -0.48
CA THR A 120 -8.99 -8.04 -1.39
C THR A 120 -10.19 -8.73 -0.73
N ALA A 121 -10.97 -9.45 -1.54
CA ALA A 121 -11.78 -10.56 -1.07
C ALA A 121 -10.91 -11.62 -0.33
N PRO A 122 -11.49 -12.41 0.59
CA PRO A 122 -10.74 -13.47 1.25
C PRO A 122 -10.38 -14.59 0.26
N PHE A 123 -9.32 -15.32 0.57
CA PHE A 123 -8.91 -16.52 -0.15
C PHE A 123 -8.43 -17.58 0.83
N ALA A 124 -8.80 -18.84 0.56
CA ALA A 124 -8.53 -19.95 1.44
C ALA A 124 -7.02 -20.17 1.65
N ALA A 125 -6.66 -20.51 2.88
CA ALA A 125 -5.32 -20.88 3.28
C ALA A 125 -5.34 -22.24 3.99
N THR A 126 -4.33 -23.07 3.73
CA THR A 126 -4.18 -24.36 4.41
C THR A 126 -3.53 -24.19 5.79
N THR A 127 -3.57 -25.23 6.62
CA THR A 127 -2.81 -25.28 7.88
C THR A 127 -1.29 -25.25 7.68
N SER A 128 -0.81 -25.67 6.50
CA SER A 128 0.59 -25.50 6.07
C SER A 128 0.93 -24.08 5.62
N GLY A 129 -0.05 -23.17 5.54
CA GLY A 129 0.18 -21.78 5.14
C GLY A 129 0.23 -21.56 3.63
N ASP A 130 -0.35 -22.47 2.84
CA ASP A 130 -0.42 -22.35 1.40
C ASP A 130 -1.70 -21.63 0.99
N ALA A 131 -1.57 -20.62 0.13
CA ALA A 131 -2.72 -19.85 -0.33
C ALA A 131 -2.46 -19.22 -1.70
N SER A 132 -3.51 -18.99 -2.47
CA SER A 132 -3.43 -18.35 -3.78
C SER A 132 -4.60 -17.40 -3.99
N PHE A 133 -4.28 -16.21 -4.49
CA PHE A 133 -5.27 -15.20 -4.86
C PHE A 133 -5.09 -14.80 -6.32
N LYS A 134 -6.21 -14.67 -7.02
CA LYS A 134 -6.30 -14.03 -8.33
C LYS A 134 -7.60 -13.23 -8.36
N GLY A 135 -7.48 -11.92 -8.50
CA GLY A 135 -8.63 -11.04 -8.51
C GLY A 135 -8.23 -9.60 -8.75
N ASN A 136 -9.22 -8.71 -8.72
CA ASN A 136 -9.00 -7.30 -8.94
C ASN A 136 -9.03 -6.51 -7.63
N VAL A 137 -8.28 -5.42 -7.57
CA VAL A 137 -8.23 -4.46 -6.46
C VAL A 137 -8.42 -3.06 -7.02
N ASP A 138 -9.32 -2.28 -6.42
CA ASP A 138 -9.60 -0.90 -6.85
C ASP A 138 -8.47 0.05 -6.40
N LEU A 139 -7.40 0.14 -7.20
CA LEU A 139 -6.23 0.93 -6.90
C LEU A 139 -6.51 2.44 -7.00
N PRO A 140 -5.95 3.26 -6.09
CA PRO A 140 -5.94 4.70 -6.29
C PRO A 140 -5.09 5.08 -7.51
N LYS A 141 -5.39 6.23 -8.11
CA LYS A 141 -4.65 6.76 -9.27
C LYS A 141 -4.06 8.13 -8.92
N PRO A 142 -2.72 8.27 -8.85
CA PRO A 142 -1.70 7.23 -9.02
C PRO A 142 -1.58 6.29 -7.81
N CYS A 143 -1.06 5.08 -8.02
CA CYS A 143 -0.60 4.18 -6.95
C CYS A 143 0.93 4.21 -6.89
N ILE A 144 1.48 5.06 -6.03
CA ILE A 144 2.91 5.30 -5.91
C ILE A 144 3.51 4.37 -4.86
N ALA A 145 4.65 3.75 -5.19
CA ALA A 145 5.39 2.85 -4.30
C ALA A 145 4.49 1.75 -3.65
N PRO A 146 3.84 0.90 -4.47
CA PRO A 146 2.95 -0.13 -3.98
C PRO A 146 3.68 -1.16 -3.10
N ILE A 147 3.04 -1.51 -2.00
CA ILE A 147 3.46 -2.59 -1.10
C ILE A 147 2.30 -3.58 -1.01
N VAL A 148 2.60 -4.88 -1.16
CA VAL A 148 1.59 -5.94 -1.02
C VAL A 148 1.84 -6.69 0.29
N PHE A 149 0.79 -6.81 1.09
CA PHE A 149 0.77 -7.61 2.31
C PHE A 149 -0.11 -8.84 2.14
N VAL A 150 0.21 -9.92 2.83
CA VAL A 150 -0.76 -10.96 3.21
C VAL A 150 -1.18 -10.71 4.65
N THR A 151 -2.49 -10.71 4.90
CA THR A 151 -3.12 -10.30 6.17
C THR A 151 -4.28 -11.24 6.52
N ALA A 152 -4.86 -11.03 7.70
CA ALA A 152 -6.24 -11.40 8.00
C ALA A 152 -7.10 -10.16 8.26
N GLY A 153 -8.42 -10.36 8.35
CA GLY A 153 -9.39 -9.34 8.74
C GLY A 153 -9.76 -8.34 7.62
N THR A 154 -10.84 -7.61 7.84
CA THR A 154 -11.38 -6.56 6.96
C THR A 154 -11.23 -5.19 7.61
N GLY A 155 -11.16 -4.11 6.82
CA GLY A 155 -11.20 -2.73 7.35
C GLY A 155 -10.20 -1.78 6.71
N ASP A 156 -10.22 -0.52 7.15
CA ASP A 156 -9.21 0.51 6.87
C ASP A 156 -8.78 1.20 8.19
N PRO A 157 -7.57 0.93 8.72
CA PRO A 157 -6.58 0.03 8.16
C PRO A 157 -7.06 -1.43 8.23
N PRO A 158 -6.51 -2.30 7.36
CA PRO A 158 -6.73 -3.74 7.44
C PRO A 158 -6.27 -4.29 8.79
N GLY A 159 -6.54 -5.59 9.04
CA GLY A 159 -5.99 -6.28 10.19
C GLY A 159 -4.45 -6.34 10.19
N VAL A 160 -3.90 -7.29 10.92
CA VAL A 160 -2.45 -7.42 11.04
C VAL A 160 -1.82 -8.13 9.84
N TRP A 161 -0.67 -7.66 9.37
CA TRP A 161 0.06 -8.35 8.29
C TRP A 161 0.86 -9.54 8.81
N PHE A 162 0.91 -10.61 8.00
CA PHE A 162 1.68 -11.84 8.25
C PHE A 162 2.95 -11.87 7.42
N SER A 163 2.87 -11.40 6.17
CA SER A 163 4.01 -11.19 5.30
C SER A 163 3.84 -9.94 4.43
N VAL A 164 4.96 -9.38 3.97
CA VAL A 164 5.00 -8.17 3.13
C VAL A 164 6.04 -8.31 2.03
N THR A 165 5.79 -7.70 0.87
CA THR A 165 6.76 -7.64 -0.24
C THR A 165 8.03 -6.90 0.17
N GLY A 166 9.18 -7.44 -0.25
CA GLY A 166 10.51 -6.92 0.06
C GLY A 166 11.31 -7.92 0.89
N ALA A 167 12.31 -8.52 0.26
CA ALA A 167 13.38 -9.34 0.84
C ALA A 167 14.40 -9.65 -0.25
#